data_AF-A0ABD0K3B1-F1
#
_entry.id   AF-A0ABD0K3B1-F1
#
_cell.length_a   1.000
_cell.length_b   1.000
_cell.length_c   1.000
_cell.angle_alpha   90.00
_cell.angle_beta   90.00
_cell.angle_gamma   90.00
#
_symmetry.space_group_name_H-M   'P 1'
#
loop_
_entity.id
_entity.type
_entity.pdbx_description
1 polymer ?
#
loop_
_entity_poly.entity_id
_entity_poly.type
_entity_poly.pdbx_seq_one_letter_code
_entity_poly.pdbx_strand_id
1 'polypeptide(L)'
;VAAGGAWRRFDVGSVVGATETRFVVSCKCKRKKRRLKKMFRKNNYDYAVHAVVSHRKRVDANTMTAKVHVEEVLFCGQVKFPRSNHVTLWTNSSCACPKLKKGRHYLLAGHEDVITGRLLLLPETALAVRWRERWGNRLK
;
A
#
# COMPACT_ATOMS: atom_id res chain seq x y z
N VAL A 1 -42.27 35.33 51.59
CA VAL A 1 -41.73 35.95 50.36
C VAL A 1 -40.75 34.96 49.73
N ALA A 2 -40.88 34.71 48.42
CA ALA A 2 -40.14 33.73 47.62
C ALA A 2 -38.60 33.87 47.75
N ALA A 3 -37.72 32.92 47.41
CA ALA A 3 -37.68 32.13 46.16
C ALA A 3 -36.58 31.03 46.21
N GLY A 4 -36.69 30.07 45.28
CA GLY A 4 -35.56 29.29 44.73
C GLY A 4 -35.14 28.05 45.55
N GLY A 5 -35.05 26.84 45.04
CA GLY A 5 -34.87 26.40 43.66
C GLY A 5 -33.74 25.35 43.61
N ALA A 6 -34.15 24.09 43.41
CA ALA A 6 -33.43 23.00 42.75
C ALA A 6 -32.11 22.37 43.29
N TRP A 7 -32.19 21.07 43.62
CA TRP A 7 -31.38 19.90 43.16
C TRP A 7 -29.99 20.18 42.51
N ARG A 8 -28.87 19.45 42.76
CA ARG A 8 -28.62 18.05 43.13
C ARG A 8 -27.23 17.88 43.80
N ARG A 9 -27.05 16.79 44.55
CA ARG A 9 -25.76 16.09 44.72
C ARG A 9 -25.19 15.67 43.35
N PHE A 10 -23.88 15.69 43.16
CA PHE A 10 -23.19 14.53 42.59
C PHE A 10 -21.74 14.44 43.11
N ASP A 11 -21.48 13.25 43.64
CA ASP A 11 -20.29 12.75 44.27
C ASP A 11 -19.16 12.43 43.28
N VAL A 12 -17.95 12.43 43.85
CA VAL A 12 -16.81 11.53 43.59
C VAL A 12 -16.22 11.48 42.19
N GLY A 13 -14.96 11.91 42.11
CA GLY A 13 -14.08 11.63 40.99
C GLY A 13 -13.66 10.17 40.91
N SER A 14 -13.35 9.73 39.70
CA SER A 14 -12.17 8.91 39.44
C SER A 14 -11.82 9.05 37.97
N VAL A 15 -10.59 9.48 37.73
CA VAL A 15 -9.92 9.45 36.43
C VAL A 15 -9.70 8.01 35.97
N VAL A 16 -9.41 7.88 34.67
CA VAL A 16 -8.91 6.73 33.90
C VAL A 16 -9.94 5.75 33.32
N GLY A 17 -10.26 5.98 32.05
CA GLY A 17 -11.03 5.07 31.22
C GLY A 17 -11.38 5.66 29.86
N ALA A 18 -10.45 6.38 29.22
CA ALA A 18 -10.63 6.76 27.82
C ALA A 18 -10.56 5.47 26.99
N THR A 19 -11.71 4.85 26.73
CA THR A 19 -11.86 3.85 25.69
C THR A 19 -11.42 4.51 24.39
N GLU A 20 -10.22 4.16 23.94
CA GLU A 20 -9.68 4.53 22.64
C GLU A 20 -10.62 3.92 21.59
N THR A 21 -11.66 4.67 21.20
CA THR A 21 -12.46 4.38 20.03
C THR A 21 -11.51 4.44 18.86
N ARG A 22 -10.93 3.28 18.55
CA ARG A 22 -10.11 3.05 17.37
C ARG A 22 -11.01 3.38 16.18
N PHE A 23 -10.93 4.61 15.70
CA PHE A 23 -11.54 4.99 14.44
C PHE A 23 -10.93 4.05 13.40
N VAL A 24 -11.64 2.99 13.05
CA VAL A 24 -11.25 2.12 11.93
C VAL A 24 -11.50 2.97 10.70
N VAL A 25 -10.51 3.80 10.35
CA VAL A 25 -10.53 4.58 9.12
C VAL A 25 -10.72 3.59 7.99
N SER A 26 -11.90 3.59 7.37
CA SER A 26 -12.20 2.61 6.33
C SER A 26 -11.25 2.85 5.16
N CYS A 27 -10.28 1.97 4.98
CA CYS A 27 -9.31 2.07 3.90
C CYS A 27 -9.98 1.74 2.56
N LYS A 28 -10.36 2.76 1.79
CA LYS A 28 -10.87 2.60 0.42
C LYS A 28 -9.75 2.82 -0.59
N CYS A 29 -9.16 1.73 -1.09
CA CYS A 29 -8.18 1.83 -2.18
C CYS A 29 -8.84 2.38 -3.45
N LYS A 30 -8.38 3.54 -3.92
CA LYS A 30 -8.84 4.12 -5.18
C LYS A 30 -8.44 3.22 -6.33
N ARG A 31 -9.42 2.68 -7.06
CA ARG A 31 -9.16 1.90 -8.28
C ARG A 31 -8.72 2.88 -9.38
N LYS A 32 -7.52 2.70 -9.90
CA LYS A 32 -7.04 3.51 -11.02
C LYS A 32 -7.81 3.11 -12.29
N LYS A 33 -8.64 4.02 -12.81
CA LYS A 33 -9.45 3.80 -14.04
C LYS A 33 -8.69 4.17 -15.33
N ARG A 34 -7.46 4.66 -15.25
CA ARG A 34 -6.69 5.13 -16.41
C ARG A 34 -6.14 3.94 -17.22
N ARG A 35 -6.09 4.08 -18.54
CA ARG A 35 -5.43 3.12 -19.45
C ARG A 35 -3.95 2.98 -19.07
N LEU A 36 -3.43 1.76 -19.21
CA LEU A 36 -2.04 1.39 -18.89
C LEU A 36 -1.00 2.37 -19.46
N LYS A 37 -1.02 2.61 -20.78
CA LYS A 37 -0.09 3.55 -21.47
C LYS A 37 -0.15 4.98 -20.90
N LYS A 38 -1.32 5.43 -20.43
CA LYS A 38 -1.49 6.76 -19.82
C LYS A 38 -0.93 6.80 -18.38
N MET A 39 -0.88 5.66 -17.69
CA MET A 39 -0.24 5.54 -16.37
C MET A 39 1.28 5.57 -16.50
N PHE A 40 1.87 4.75 -17.37
CA PHE A 40 3.32 4.73 -17.61
C PHE A 40 3.84 6.12 -18.01
N ARG A 41 3.20 6.78 -18.98
CA ARG A 41 3.61 8.13 -19.40
C ARG A 41 3.46 9.22 -18.33
N LYS A 42 2.46 9.11 -17.44
CA LYS A 42 2.26 10.14 -16.40
C LYS A 42 3.25 9.97 -15.26
N ASN A 43 3.48 8.73 -14.85
CA ASN A 43 4.12 8.46 -13.58
C ASN A 43 5.61 8.18 -13.71
N ASN A 44 6.12 7.94 -14.93
CA ASN A 44 7.53 7.67 -15.20
C ASN A 44 8.14 6.68 -14.19
N TYR A 45 7.67 5.43 -14.26
CA TYR A 45 8.09 4.40 -13.31
C TYR A 45 9.55 4.03 -13.50
N ASP A 46 10.22 3.73 -12.39
CA ASP A 46 11.63 3.31 -12.38
C ASP A 46 11.75 1.79 -12.59
N TYR A 47 10.72 1.03 -12.19
CA TYR A 47 10.65 -0.40 -12.46
C TYR A 47 9.26 -0.86 -12.86
N ALA A 48 9.21 -1.96 -13.62
CA ALA A 48 8.01 -2.74 -13.87
C ALA A 48 8.33 -4.24 -13.95
N VAL A 49 7.53 -5.03 -13.24
CA VAL A 49 7.71 -6.49 -13.15
C VAL A 49 6.39 -7.23 -13.28
N HIS A 50 6.45 -8.41 -13.91
CA HIS A 50 5.43 -9.46 -13.78
C HIS A 50 5.78 -10.31 -12.57
N ALA A 51 4.90 -10.32 -11.57
CA ALA A 51 5.17 -11.03 -10.32
C ALA A 51 3.93 -11.68 -9.71
N VAL A 52 4.14 -12.79 -9.00
CA VAL A 52 3.15 -13.48 -8.18
C VAL A 52 3.26 -12.99 -6.74
N VAL A 53 2.13 -12.57 -6.17
CA VAL A 53 2.11 -12.10 -4.79
C VAL A 53 2.20 -13.28 -3.82
N SER A 54 3.26 -13.34 -3.03
CA SER A 54 3.45 -14.42 -2.04
C SER A 54 2.73 -14.11 -0.72
N HIS A 55 3.04 -12.98 -0.09
CA HIS A 55 2.33 -12.55 1.11
C HIS A 55 2.49 -11.04 1.35
N ARG A 56 1.67 -10.49 2.24
CA ARG A 56 1.78 -9.11 2.69
C ARG A 56 1.95 -9.09 4.20
N LYS A 57 2.81 -8.20 4.68
CA LYS A 57 3.07 -8.00 6.10
C LYS A 57 2.95 -6.53 6.44
N ARG A 58 2.43 -6.24 7.62
CA ARG A 58 2.53 -4.90 8.21
C ARG A 58 3.82 -4.85 9.02
N VAL A 59 4.67 -3.87 8.72
CA VAL A 59 5.93 -3.67 9.46
C VAL A 59 5.66 -2.75 10.66
N ASP A 60 4.97 -1.64 10.42
CA ASP A 60 4.61 -0.67 11.46
C ASP A 60 3.25 0.00 11.15
N ALA A 61 2.89 1.04 11.90
CA ALA A 61 1.63 1.76 11.72
C ALA A 61 1.47 2.37 10.31
N ASN A 62 2.56 2.75 9.65
CA ASN A 62 2.56 3.44 8.37
C ASN A 62 3.27 2.66 7.25
N THR A 63 3.90 1.53 7.55
CA THR A 63 4.66 0.76 6.57
C THR A 63 4.08 -0.64 6.39
N MET A 64 3.79 -0.98 5.14
CA MET A 64 3.43 -2.32 4.71
C MET A 64 4.44 -2.83 3.68
N THR A 65 4.65 -4.14 3.70
CA THR A 65 5.49 -4.82 2.72
C THR A 65 4.71 -5.92 2.01
N ALA A 66 5.07 -6.16 0.75
CA ALA A 66 4.57 -7.27 -0.04
C ALA A 66 5.75 -8.07 -0.57
N LYS A 67 5.86 -9.34 -0.18
CA LYS A 67 6.82 -10.26 -0.77
C LYS A 67 6.20 -10.85 -2.03
N VAL A 68 6.92 -10.75 -3.14
CA VAL A 68 6.47 -11.23 -4.45
C VAL A 68 7.55 -12.10 -5.09
N HIS A 69 7.13 -13.05 -5.91
CA HIS A 69 7.99 -13.85 -6.77
C HIS A 69 7.95 -13.25 -8.18
N VAL A 70 9.10 -12.85 -8.70
CA VAL A 70 9.25 -12.19 -10.00
C VAL A 70 9.41 -13.26 -11.07
N GLU A 71 8.44 -13.29 -11.99
CA GLU A 71 8.48 -14.16 -13.17
C GLU A 71 9.31 -13.50 -14.27
N GLU A 72 9.09 -12.19 -14.48
CA GLU A 72 9.72 -11.43 -15.54
C GLU A 72 9.95 -9.98 -15.11
N VAL A 73 11.16 -9.49 -15.34
CA VAL A 73 11.50 -8.07 -15.22
C VAL A 73 11.29 -7.43 -16.59
N LEU A 74 10.38 -6.46 -16.67
CA LEU A 74 10.12 -5.73 -17.92
C LEU A 74 11.17 -4.63 -18.10
N PHE A 75 11.36 -3.84 -17.05
CA PHE A 75 12.48 -2.90 -16.91
C PHE A 75 12.71 -2.61 -15.43
N CYS A 76 13.93 -2.19 -15.10
CA CYS A 76 14.31 -1.72 -13.77
C CYS A 76 15.35 -0.60 -13.92
N GLY A 77 15.45 0.25 -12.91
CA GLY A 77 16.41 1.34 -12.87
C GLY A 77 17.74 0.87 -12.33
N GLN A 78 18.12 1.41 -11.17
CA GLN A 78 19.43 1.20 -10.56
C GLN A 78 19.41 0.12 -9.48
N VAL A 79 18.24 -0.17 -8.90
CA VAL A 79 18.11 -1.17 -7.84
C VAL A 79 18.16 -2.57 -8.45
N LYS A 80 19.19 -3.33 -8.06
CA LYS A 80 19.40 -4.68 -8.56
C LYS A 80 18.35 -5.65 -8.00
N PHE A 81 17.74 -6.41 -8.90
CA PHE A 81 16.87 -7.53 -8.53
C PHE A 81 17.73 -8.72 -8.03
N PRO A 82 17.42 -9.31 -6.87
CA PRO A 82 18.15 -10.45 -6.33
C PRO A 82 17.97 -11.71 -7.19
N ARG A 83 19.00 -12.56 -7.26
CA ARG A 83 19.00 -13.83 -8.00
C ARG A 83 17.94 -14.85 -7.54
N SER A 84 17.39 -14.67 -6.34
CA SER A 84 16.37 -15.54 -5.78
C SER A 84 14.99 -15.34 -6.38
N ASN A 85 14.80 -14.37 -7.29
CA ASN A 85 13.52 -13.96 -7.87
C ASN A 85 12.47 -13.53 -6.82
N HIS A 86 12.83 -13.41 -5.55
CA HIS A 86 11.93 -12.93 -4.51
C HIS A 86 12.30 -11.52 -4.11
N VAL A 87 11.36 -10.59 -4.28
CA VAL A 87 11.56 -9.18 -3.89
C VAL A 87 10.53 -8.72 -2.89
N THR A 88 10.92 -7.72 -2.10
CA THR A 88 10.06 -7.06 -1.13
C THR A 88 9.70 -5.67 -1.64
N LEU A 89 8.41 -5.46 -1.90
CA LEU A 89 7.87 -4.16 -2.27
C LEU A 89 7.42 -3.43 -1.01
N TRP A 90 7.80 -2.17 -0.89
CA TRP A 90 7.54 -1.32 0.27
C TRP A 90 6.43 -0.32 -0.02
N THR A 91 5.51 -0.17 0.92
CA THR A 91 4.40 0.78 0.85
C THR A 91 4.42 1.63 2.11
N ASN A 92 4.61 2.94 1.97
CA ASN A 92 4.40 3.90 3.06
C ASN A 92 2.92 4.30 3.09
N SER A 93 2.09 3.42 3.63
CA SER A 93 0.69 3.66 3.89
C SER A 93 0.22 2.81 5.06
N SER A 94 -0.61 3.40 5.92
CA SER A 94 -1.36 2.68 6.95
C SER A 94 -2.44 1.75 6.37
N CYS A 95 -2.74 1.87 5.08
CA CYS A 95 -3.73 1.06 4.38
C CYS A 95 -3.09 -0.03 3.52
N ALA A 96 -3.79 -1.17 3.44
CA ALA A 96 -3.41 -2.29 2.60
C ALA A 96 -3.69 -2.06 1.09
N CYS A 97 -3.24 -0.93 0.55
CA CYS A 97 -3.37 -0.54 -0.85
C CYS A 97 -2.02 -0.57 -1.58
N PRO A 98 -1.96 -0.97 -2.87
CA PRO A 98 -3.06 -1.51 -3.69
C PRO A 98 -3.56 -2.88 -3.20
N LYS A 99 -4.79 -3.26 -3.59
CA LYS A 99 -5.39 -4.56 -3.22
C LYS A 99 -4.73 -5.68 -4.01
N LEU A 100 -3.77 -6.34 -3.38
CA LEU A 100 -3.07 -7.51 -3.90
C LEU A 100 -3.62 -8.78 -3.27
N LYS A 101 -3.89 -9.80 -4.09
CA LYS A 101 -4.31 -11.13 -3.63
C LYS A 101 -3.14 -12.10 -3.74
N LYS A 102 -2.91 -12.89 -2.70
CA LYS A 102 -1.91 -13.97 -2.67
C LYS A 102 -2.13 -14.96 -3.83
N GLY A 103 -1.04 -15.47 -4.39
CA GLY A 103 -1.03 -16.47 -5.47
C GLY A 103 -1.50 -15.94 -6.83
N ARG A 104 -1.70 -14.63 -6.99
CA ARG A 104 -2.11 -14.04 -8.27
C ARG A 104 -0.97 -13.30 -8.94
N HIS A 105 -0.94 -13.38 -10.27
CA HIS A 105 -0.02 -12.65 -11.12
C HIS A 105 -0.49 -11.21 -11.33
N TYR A 106 0.44 -10.28 -11.17
CA TYR A 106 0.24 -8.85 -11.37
C TYR A 106 1.37 -8.26 -12.22
N LEU A 107 1.02 -7.25 -13.00
CA LEU A 107 1.97 -6.22 -13.41
C LEU A 107 2.07 -5.22 -12.27
N LEU A 108 3.27 -5.12 -11.69
CA LEU A 108 3.61 -4.20 -10.62
C LEU A 108 4.62 -3.20 -11.16
N ALA A 109 4.31 -1.90 -11.08
CA ALA A 109 5.24 -0.84 -11.44
C ALA A 109 5.20 0.28 -10.40
N GLY A 110 6.36 0.87 -10.15
CA GLY A 110 6.55 1.82 -9.06
C GLY A 110 7.88 2.57 -9.17
N HIS A 111 8.35 3.02 -8.02
CA HIS A 111 9.57 3.82 -7.90
C HIS A 111 10.64 3.10 -7.11
N GLU A 112 11.89 3.45 -7.36
CA GLU A 112 13.02 2.92 -6.62
C GLU A 112 13.50 3.95 -5.60
N ASP A 113 13.81 3.50 -4.39
CA ASP A 113 14.61 4.26 -3.45
C ASP A 113 16.07 3.82 -3.62
N VAL A 114 16.84 4.63 -4.33
CA VAL A 114 18.24 4.35 -4.66
C VAL A 114 19.13 4.36 -3.42
N ILE A 115 18.77 5.14 -2.40
CA ILE A 115 19.55 5.27 -1.16
C ILE A 115 19.43 3.98 -0.34
N THR A 116 18.21 3.46 -0.19
CA THR A 116 17.97 2.25 0.62
C THR A 116 17.96 0.96 -0.21
N GLY A 117 18.01 1.06 -1.54
CA GLY A 117 17.86 -0.08 -2.45
C GLY A 117 16.46 -0.72 -2.41
N ARG A 118 15.42 0.04 -2.05
CA ARG A 118 14.06 -0.48 -1.87
C ARG A 118 13.19 -0.23 -3.09
N LEU A 119 12.40 -1.23 -3.47
CA LEU A 119 11.35 -1.08 -4.47
C LEU A 119 10.07 -0.56 -3.80
N LEU A 120 9.60 0.62 -4.20
CA LEU A 120 8.43 1.27 -3.63
C LEU A 120 7.18 1.03 -4.46
N LEU A 121 6.07 0.72 -3.78
CA LEU A 121 4.74 0.54 -4.36
C LEU A 121 3.74 1.47 -3.66
N LEU A 122 3.89 2.77 -3.89
CA LEU A 122 3.13 3.83 -3.24
C LEU A 122 1.67 3.89 -3.75
N PRO A 123 0.63 3.98 -2.90
CA PRO A 123 -0.76 3.85 -3.34
C PRO A 123 -1.19 4.84 -4.44
N GLU A 124 -0.66 6.07 -4.40
CA GLU A 124 -1.04 7.16 -5.31
C GLU A 124 -0.43 7.00 -6.70
N THR A 125 0.82 6.54 -6.78
CA THR A 125 1.58 6.45 -8.04
C THR A 125 1.69 5.01 -8.56
N ALA A 126 1.74 4.00 -7.69
CA ALA A 126 1.91 2.60 -8.09
C ALA A 126 0.87 2.04 -9.06
N LEU A 127 1.35 1.25 -10.02
CA LEU A 127 0.50 0.43 -10.87
C LEU A 127 0.47 -0.99 -10.31
N ALA A 128 -0.72 -1.49 -10.00
CA ALA A 128 -0.94 -2.89 -9.65
C ALA A 128 -2.20 -3.39 -10.34
N VAL A 129 -2.01 -4.10 -11.45
CA VAL A 129 -3.10 -4.63 -12.28
C VAL A 129 -2.86 -6.10 -12.54
N ARG A 130 -3.93 -6.89 -12.61
CA ARG A 130 -3.82 -8.33 -12.91
C ARG A 130 -3.08 -8.52 -14.24
N TRP A 131 -2.06 -9.37 -14.25
CA TRP A 131 -1.25 -9.66 -15.43
C TRP A 131 -2.10 -10.10 -16.62
N ARG A 132 -1.66 -9.73 -17.82
CA ARG A 132 -2.19 -10.22 -19.09
C ARG A 132 -0.99 -10.48 -20.00
N GLU A 133 -0.91 -11.65 -20.61
CA GLU A 133 0.24 -12.11 -21.41
C GLU A 133 0.66 -11.11 -22.49
N ARG A 134 -0.32 -10.44 -23.12
CA ARG A 134 -0.10 -9.39 -24.13
C ARG A 134 0.73 -8.17 -23.65
N TRP A 135 1.09 -8.07 -22.38
CA TRP A 135 1.88 -6.96 -21.84
C TRP A 135 3.39 -7.21 -21.84
N GLY A 136 3.86 -8.45 -21.73
CA GLY A 136 5.30 -8.76 -21.67
C GLY A 136 6.08 -8.16 -22.84
N ASN A 137 5.62 -8.42 -24.07
CA ASN A 137 6.29 -7.91 -25.27
C ASN A 137 6.03 -6.42 -25.58
N ARG A 138 5.07 -5.78 -24.90
CA ARG A 138 4.68 -4.39 -25.18
C ARG A 138 5.33 -3.36 -24.26
N LEU A 139 5.90 -3.83 -23.15
CA LEU A 139 6.43 -2.99 -22.07
C LEU A 139 7.93 -3.14 -21.85
N LYS A 140 8.55 -4.13 -22.50
CA LYS A 140 10.00 -4.15 -22.75
C LYS A 140 10.33 -3.12 -23.82
#